data_AF-N1ZES9-F1
#
_entry.id   AF-N1ZES9-F1
#
_cell.length_a   1.000
_cell.length_b   1.000
_cell.length_c   1.000
_cell.angle_alpha   90.00
_cell.angle_beta   90.00
_cell.angle_gamma   90.00
#
_symmetry.space_group_name_H-M   'P 1'
#
loop_
_entity.id
_entity.type
_entity.pdbx_description
1 polymer ?
#
loop_
_entity_poly.entity_id
_entity_poly.type
_entity_poly.pdbx_seq_one_letter_code
_entity_poly.pdbx_strand_id
1 'polypeptide(L)' 'MQYLLLNSEKELSTQEILNHVWKNDPDTNSEVVWLYICYLKQKLVSIQSNVQILGEKDGNFKLTK' A
#
# COMPACT_ATOMS: atom_id res chain seq x y z
N MET A 1 -4.06 -1.56 -5.59
CA MET A 1 -5.08 -0.81 -4.83
C MET A 1 -6.15 -1.72 -4.21
N GLN A 2 -6.77 -2.63 -4.97
CA GLN A 2 -7.90 -3.44 -4.47
C GLN A 2 -7.55 -4.26 -3.21
N TYR A 3 -6.34 -4.81 -3.11
CA TYR A 3 -5.91 -5.57 -1.94
C TYR A 3 -5.86 -4.76 -0.64
N LEU A 4 -5.35 -3.53 -0.68
CA LEU A 4 -5.33 -2.60 0.47
C LEU A 4 -6.75 -2.19 0.89
N LEU A 5 -7.65 -1.99 -0.08
CA LEU A 5 -9.05 -1.65 0.17
C LEU A 5 -9.85 -2.82 0.75
N LEU A 6 -9.57 -4.05 0.31
CA LEU A 6 -10.18 -5.28 0.85
C LEU A 6 -9.74 -5.54 2.30
N ASN A 7 -8.55 -5.08 2.67
CA ASN A 7 -7.96 -5.24 4.00
C ASN A 7 -7.95 -3.90 4.76
N SER A 8 -8.97 -3.06 4.56
CA SER A 8 -8.97 -1.66 4.99
C SER A 8 -8.85 -1.40 6.49
N GLU A 9 -8.84 -2.44 7.33
CA GLU A 9 -8.71 -2.35 8.78
C GLU A 9 -7.55 -3.18 9.32
N LYS A 10 -6.87 -3.93 8.45
CA LYS A 10 -5.72 -4.77 8.80
C LYS A 10 -4.41 -4.04 8.55
N GLU A 11 -3.45 -4.34 9.39
CA GLU A 11 -2.06 -3.96 9.18
C GLU A 11 -1.44 -4.94 8.19
N LEU A 12 -1.05 -4.43 7.03
CA LEU A 12 -0.39 -5.18 5.99
C LEU A 12 1.10 -4.84 6.01
N SER A 13 1.94 -5.85 6.22
CA SER A 13 3.39 -5.66 6.15
C SER A 13 3.83 -5.37 4.72
N THR A 14 4.93 -4.63 4.54
CA THR A 14 5.54 -4.39 3.22
C THR A 14 5.73 -5.70 2.43
N GLN A 15 6.18 -6.77 3.11
CA GLN A 15 6.35 -8.10 2.49
C GLN A 15 5.03 -8.77 2.07
N GLU A 16 3.94 -8.60 2.83
CA GLU A 16 2.64 -9.16 2.45
C GLU A 16 2.09 -8.48 1.19
N ILE A 17 2.23 -7.15 1.12
CA ILE A 17 1.84 -6.39 -0.07
C ILE A 17 2.70 -6.80 -1.26
N LEU A 18 4.01 -6.92 -1.07
CA LEU A 18 4.94 -7.38 -2.10
C LEU A 18 4.53 -8.76 -2.62
N ASN A 19 4.35 -9.73 -1.73
CA ASN A 19 4.00 -11.10 -2.11
C ASN A 19 2.60 -11.24 -2.73
N HIS A 20 1.66 -10.35 -2.40
CA HIS A 20 0.31 -10.44 -2.93
C HIS A 20 0.14 -9.67 -4.24
N VAL A 21 0.79 -8.52 -4.39
CA VAL A 21 0.66 -7.65 -5.57
C VAL A 21 1.75 -7.95 -6.60
N TRP A 22 2.97 -8.30 -6.16
CA TRP A 22 4.15 -8.58 -6.99
C TRP A 22 4.65 -10.02 -6.86
N LYS A 23 3.76 -10.98 -6.57
CA LYS A 23 4.08 -12.41 -6.36
C LYS A 23 5.02 -13.05 -7.40
N ASN A 24 4.96 -12.59 -8.64
CA ASN A 24 5.69 -13.16 -9.78
C ASN A 24 6.87 -12.31 -10.24
N ASP A 25 7.25 -11.29 -9.46
CA ASP A 25 8.22 -10.29 -9.86
C ASP A 25 9.39 -10.26 -8.87
N PRO A 26 10.42 -11.10 -9.09
CA PRO A 26 11.51 -11.30 -8.15
C PRO A 26 12.47 -10.10 -8.03
N ASP A 27 12.42 -9.16 -8.97
CA ASP A 27 13.17 -7.90 -8.96
C ASP A 27 12.46 -6.79 -8.16
N THR A 28 11.29 -7.08 -7.58
CA THR A 28 10.55 -6.08 -6.81
C THR A 28 11.01 -6.04 -5.35
N ASN A 29 11.36 -4.85 -4.88
CA ASN A 29 11.80 -4.61 -3.50
C ASN A 29 10.82 -3.72 -2.72
N SER A 30 11.04 -3.60 -1.40
CA SER A 30 10.32 -2.67 -0.50
C SER A 30 10.23 -1.24 -1.03
N GLU A 31 11.22 -0.79 -1.81
CA GLU A 31 11.24 0.55 -2.41
C GLU A 31 10.15 0.76 -3.46
N VAL A 32 9.89 -0.24 -4.30
CA VAL A 32 8.82 -0.19 -5.32
C VAL A 32 7.45 -0.17 -4.64
N VAL A 33 7.29 -0.96 -3.58
CA VAL A 33 6.07 -0.95 -2.75
C VAL A 33 5.84 0.44 -2.17
N TRP A 34 6.87 1.05 -1.58
CA TRP A 34 6.77 2.40 -1.04
C TRP A 34 6.40 3.43 -2.10
N LEU A 35 7.05 3.40 -3.27
CA LEU A 35 6.73 4.29 -4.39
C LEU A 35 5.27 4.15 -4.81
N TYR A 36 4.78 2.91 -4.89
CA TYR A 36 3.39 2.63 -5.25
C TYR A 36 2.40 3.12 -4.18
N ILE A 37 2.74 2.98 -2.89
CA ILE A 37 1.94 3.54 -1.79
C ILE A 37 1.91 5.07 -1.86
N CYS A 38 3.05 5.73 -2.07
CA CYS A 38 3.13 7.19 -2.27
C CYS A 38 2.23 7.64 -3.44
N TYR A 39 2.29 6.93 -4.56
CA TYR A 39 1.46 7.21 -5.73
C TYR A 39 -0.05 7.04 -5.40
N LEU A 40 -0.43 5.97 -4.72
CA LEU A 40 -1.82 5.77 -4.29
C LEU A 40 -2.28 6.86 -3.32
N LYS A 41 -1.44 7.26 -2.36
CA LYS A 41 -1.75 8.35 -1.42
C LYS A 41 -2.00 9.65 -2.16
N GLN A 42 -1.13 10.02 -3.09
CA GLN A 42 -1.34 11.21 -3.93
C GLN A 42 -2.63 11.12 -4.73
N LYS A 43 -2.92 9.96 -5.35
CA LYS A 43 -4.16 9.77 -6.10
C LYS A 43 -5.41 9.91 -5.24
N LEU A 44 -5.39 9.35 -4.02
CA LEU A 44 -6.50 9.46 -3.05
C LEU A 44 -6.73 10.91 -2.61
N VAL A 45 -5.66 11.66 -2.38
CA VAL A 45 -5.73 13.09 -2.07
C VAL A 45 -6.30 13.87 -3.26
N SER A 46 -5.85 13.58 -4.49
CA SER A 46 -6.34 14.26 -5.71
C SER A 46 -7.83 14.06 -5.97
N ILE A 47 -8.43 12.96 -5.50
CA ILE A 47 -9.87 12.70 -5.64
C ILE A 47 -10.67 13.10 -4.38
N GLN A 48 -10.06 13.80 -3.42
CA GLN A 48 -10.63 14.10 -2.10
C GLN A 48 -11.29 12.86 -1.45
N SER A 49 -10.59 11.73 -1.49
CA SER A 49 -11.08 10.52 -0.85
C SER A 49 -11.06 10.68 0.68
N ASN A 50 -12.07 10.15 1.35
CA ASN A 50 -12.03 9.95 2.80
C ASN A 50 -10.98 8.92 3.23
N VAL A 51 -10.46 8.14 2.28
CA VAL A 51 -9.53 7.06 2.55
C VAL A 51 -8.09 7.58 2.59
N GLN A 52 -7.36 7.21 3.64
CA GLN A 52 -5.93 7.49 3.81
C GLN A 52 -5.14 6.21 4.05
N ILE A 53 -3.87 6.20 3.64
CA ILE A 53 -2.95 5.11 3.91
C ILE A 53 -1.91 5.59 4.93
N LEU A 54 -1.98 5.01 6.12
CA LEU A 54 -1.01 5.17 7.21
C LEU A 54 0.06 4.09 7.10
N GLY A 55 1.31 4.43 7.44
CA GLY A 55 2.44 3.51 7.37
C GLY A 55 3.73 4.19 6.96
N GLU A 56 4.85 3.54 7.26
CA GLU A 56 6.22 4.00 7.02
C GLU A 56 6.96 3.07 6.05
N LYS A 57 8.04 3.55 5.44
CA LYS A 57 8.89 2.74 4.54
C LYS A 57 9.44 1.53 5.33
N ASP A 58 9.28 0.32 4.77
CA ASP A 58 9.59 -0.96 5.43
C ASP A 58 8.76 -1.30 6.68
N GLY A 59 7.73 -0.51 6.98
CA GLY A 59 6.82 -0.76 8.09
C GLY A 59 5.54 -1.50 7.68
N ASN A 60 4.54 -1.37 8.55
CA ASN A 60 3.18 -1.83 8.30
C ASN A 60 2.35 -0.71 7.69
N PHE A 61 1.52 -1.06 6.72
CA PHE A 61 0.56 -0.17 6.11
C PHE A 61 -0.84 -0.50 6.59
N LYS A 62 -1.59 0.53 6.96
CA LYS A 62 -2.99 0.42 7.34
C LYS A 62 -3.78 1.47 6.57
N LEU A 63 -4.83 1.01 5.91
CA LEU A 63 -5.80 1.92 5.31
C LEU A 63 -6.76 2.39 6.42
N THR A 64 -7.22 3.64 6.34
CA THR A 64 -8.19 4.21 7.28
C THR A 64 -9.15 5.11 6.51
N LYS A 65 -10.37 5.30 7.03
CA LYS A 65 -11.49 6.02 6.37
C LYS A 65 -11.93 7.21 7.20
#